data_AF-A0A7C7UGP3-F1
#
_entry.id   AF-A0A7C7UGP3-F1
#
_cell.length_a   1.000
_cell.length_b   1.000
_cell.length_c   1.000
_cell.angle_alpha   90.00
_cell.angle_beta   90.00
_cell.angle_gamma   90.00
#
_symmetry.space_group_name_H-M   'P 1'
#
loop_
_entity.id
_entity.type
_entity.pdbx_description
1 polymer ?
#
loop_
_entity_poly.entity_id
_entity_poly.type
_entity_poly.pdbx_seq_one_letter_code
_entity_poly.pdbx_strand_id
1 'polypeptide(L)'
;MYRGRLWTMRAQTGFGGPEETPDRIQKLMKAREIGLSLDFDLPTQLGMDAHDPMSRGEVGRTGLSVSCLKDFEPLFDGIQLDKINTSMTINFPAPILFGMCLAVAEKQWVAWDKLAGTLKFDLLKEYGGLNA
;
A
#
# COMPACT_ATOMS: atom_id res chain seq x y z
N MET A 1 -21.36 -4.02 -20.15
CA MET A 1 -20.43 -3.02 -19.57
C MET A 1 -19.17 -2.95 -20.45
N TYR A 2 -18.20 -2.08 -20.13
CA TYR A 2 -16.95 -1.86 -20.90
C TYR A 2 -17.03 -1.01 -22.18
N ARG A 3 -18.24 -0.71 -22.71
CA ARG A 3 -18.41 0.28 -23.80
C ARG A 3 -18.21 1.74 -23.37
N GLY A 4 -18.28 2.04 -22.06
CA GLY A 4 -18.09 3.39 -21.52
C GLY A 4 -16.93 3.53 -20.52
N ARG A 5 -16.52 2.44 -19.86
CA ARG A 5 -15.38 2.42 -18.93
C ARG A 5 -14.82 0.99 -18.84
N LEU A 6 -13.53 0.84 -19.09
CA LEU A 6 -12.81 -0.42 -18.90
C LEU A 6 -12.62 -0.72 -17.40
N TRP A 7 -12.29 -1.97 -17.08
CA TRP A 7 -11.83 -2.31 -15.74
C TRP A 7 -10.53 -1.55 -15.42
N THR A 8 -10.29 -1.31 -14.14
CA THR A 8 -9.02 -0.71 -13.69
C THR A 8 -7.91 -1.74 -13.86
N MET A 9 -6.92 -1.41 -14.70
CA MET A 9 -5.63 -2.11 -14.68
C MET A 9 -4.88 -1.65 -13.43
N ARG A 10 -4.56 -2.61 -12.55
CA ARG A 10 -3.90 -2.36 -11.27
C ARG A 10 -2.77 -3.36 -11.09
N ALA A 11 -1.52 -2.91 -11.16
CA ALA A 11 -0.39 -3.77 -10.82
C ALA A 11 -0.17 -3.85 -9.32
N GLN A 12 0.28 -5.03 -8.90
CA GLN A 12 0.87 -5.23 -7.59
C GLN A 12 2.25 -4.58 -7.54
N THR A 13 2.43 -3.79 -6.50
CA THR A 13 3.65 -3.08 -6.15
C THR A 13 3.96 -3.37 -4.70
N GLY A 14 5.21 -3.69 -4.43
CA GLY A 14 5.66 -4.01 -3.08
C GLY A 14 7.00 -4.74 -3.04
N PHE A 15 7.50 -5.20 -4.18
CA PHE A 15 8.79 -5.86 -4.24
C PHE A 15 9.93 -4.87 -4.49
N GLY A 16 10.94 -4.89 -3.63
CA GLY A 16 12.13 -4.03 -3.69
C GLY A 16 12.33 -3.22 -2.42
N GLY A 17 13.51 -2.62 -2.26
CA GLY A 17 13.78 -1.73 -1.12
C GLY A 17 12.87 -0.49 -1.12
N PRO A 18 12.76 0.24 0.01
CA PRO A 18 12.03 1.50 0.10
C PRO A 18 12.49 2.54 -0.95
N GLU A 19 13.75 2.46 -1.39
CA GLU A 19 14.31 3.36 -2.41
C GLU A 19 13.95 2.98 -3.86
N GLU A 20 13.66 1.71 -4.12
CA GLU A 20 13.34 1.22 -5.48
C GLU A 20 11.84 1.35 -5.80
N THR A 21 11.02 1.42 -4.76
CA THR A 21 9.56 1.45 -4.86
C THR A 21 9.03 2.73 -5.52
N PRO A 22 9.47 3.95 -5.16
CA PRO A 22 8.98 5.18 -5.79
C PRO A 22 9.22 5.19 -7.31
N ASP A 23 10.41 4.78 -7.74
CA ASP A 23 10.77 4.64 -9.16
C ASP A 23 9.87 3.64 -9.89
N ARG A 24 9.56 2.52 -9.24
CA ARG A 24 8.64 1.51 -9.78
C ARG A 24 7.23 2.05 -9.91
N ILE A 25 6.72 2.73 -8.88
CA ILE A 25 5.39 3.34 -8.92
C ILE A 25 5.31 4.35 -10.07
N GLN A 26 6.30 5.22 -10.22
CA GLN A 26 6.33 6.19 -11.32
C GLN A 26 6.36 5.52 -12.70
N LYS A 27 7.09 4.41 -12.86
CA LYS A 27 7.11 3.62 -14.10
C LYS A 27 5.73 3.02 -14.41
N LEU A 28 5.02 2.49 -13.40
CA LEU A 28 3.67 1.95 -13.56
C LEU A 28 2.66 3.03 -13.93
N MET A 29 2.75 4.20 -13.30
CA MET A 29 1.92 5.37 -13.63
C MET A 29 2.13 5.84 -15.08
N LYS A 30 3.37 5.83 -15.58
CA LYS A 30 3.69 6.15 -16.99
C LYS A 30 3.14 5.10 -17.97
N ALA A 31 3.03 3.85 -17.55
CA ALA A 31 2.50 2.75 -18.36
C ALA A 31 0.96 2.75 -18.51
N ARG A 32 0.27 3.79 -18.02
CA ARG A 32 -1.21 3.95 -18.02
C ARG A 32 -1.96 2.97 -17.11
N GLU A 33 -1.30 2.43 -16.09
CA GLU A 33 -2.01 1.79 -15.00
C GLU A 33 -2.62 2.86 -14.09
N ILE A 34 -3.92 2.70 -13.81
CA ILE A 34 -4.73 3.75 -13.15
C ILE A 34 -4.97 3.44 -11.67
N GLY A 35 -4.35 2.37 -11.16
CA GLY A 35 -4.43 1.97 -9.77
C GLY A 35 -3.16 1.30 -9.29
N LEU A 36 -2.83 1.55 -8.03
CA LEU A 36 -1.73 0.92 -7.32
C LEU A 36 -2.28 -0.12 -6.36
N SER A 37 -1.70 -1.32 -6.32
CA SER A 37 -1.92 -2.26 -5.24
C SER A 37 -0.65 -2.37 -4.42
N LEU A 38 -0.69 -1.92 -3.17
CA LEU A 38 0.43 -1.97 -2.24
C LEU A 38 0.38 -3.28 -1.44
N ASP A 39 1.45 -4.05 -1.55
CA ASP A 39 1.68 -5.28 -0.80
C ASP A 39 2.83 -5.06 0.20
N PHE A 40 2.65 -5.50 1.44
CA PHE A 40 3.54 -5.21 2.57
C PHE A 40 4.34 -6.44 2.98
N ASP A 41 5.49 -6.24 3.61
CA ASP A 41 6.31 -7.34 4.12
C ASP A 41 5.65 -8.04 5.31
N LEU A 42 6.19 -9.21 5.71
CA LEU A 42 5.61 -9.99 6.80
C LEU A 42 5.59 -9.23 8.14
N PRO A 43 6.66 -8.52 8.58
CA PRO A 43 6.61 -7.68 9.77
C PRO A 43 5.45 -6.68 9.77
N THR A 44 5.32 -5.91 8.68
CA THR A 44 4.24 -4.93 8.52
C THR A 44 2.88 -5.62 8.52
N GLN A 45 2.73 -6.79 7.88
CA GLN A 45 1.48 -7.54 7.90
C GLN A 45 1.06 -8.03 9.29
N LEU A 46 2.04 -8.34 10.14
CA LEU A 46 1.84 -8.77 11.52
C LEU A 46 1.74 -7.61 12.52
N GLY A 47 1.95 -6.36 12.06
CA GLY A 47 1.95 -5.17 12.91
C GLY A 47 3.20 -5.05 13.78
N MET A 48 4.32 -5.62 13.35
CA MET A 48 5.62 -5.52 14.01
C MET A 48 6.50 -4.45 13.34
N ASP A 49 7.31 -3.77 14.14
CA ASP A 49 8.32 -2.86 13.64
C ASP A 49 9.47 -3.62 12.96
N ALA A 50 10.14 -2.97 12.01
CA ALA A 50 11.29 -3.55 11.30
C ALA A 50 12.49 -3.87 12.23
N HIS A 51 12.57 -3.19 13.38
CA HIS A 51 13.62 -3.42 14.38
C HIS A 51 13.27 -4.50 15.41
N ASP A 52 12.05 -5.04 15.39
CA ASP A 52 11.69 -6.14 16.28
C ASP A 52 12.59 -7.36 16.00
N PRO A 53 13.15 -8.02 17.04
CA PRO A 53 13.96 -9.23 16.85
C PRO A 53 13.29 -10.32 16.01
N MET A 54 11.95 -10.44 16.06
CA MET A 54 11.16 -11.39 15.27
C MET A 54 11.04 -11.01 13.79
N SER A 55 11.26 -9.73 13.45
CA SER A 55 11.21 -9.24 12.07
C SER A 55 12.49 -9.54 11.28
N ARG A 56 13.58 -9.95 11.96
CA ARG A 56 14.89 -10.15 11.35
C ARG A 56 14.84 -11.19 10.23
N GLY A 57 15.23 -10.76 9.03
CA GLY A 57 15.27 -11.60 7.82
C GLY A 57 14.00 -11.55 6.97
N GLU A 58 12.94 -10.92 7.46
CA GLU A 58 11.66 -10.78 6.75
C GLU A 58 11.37 -9.33 6.33
N VAL A 59 12.08 -8.35 6.89
CA VAL A 59 12.00 -6.93 6.52
C VAL A 59 12.25 -6.74 5.02
N GLY A 60 11.28 -6.19 4.30
CA GLY A 60 11.34 -5.90 2.87
C GLY A 60 11.41 -7.12 1.94
N ARG A 61 11.31 -8.34 2.48
CA ARG A 61 11.53 -9.58 1.72
C ARG A 61 10.39 -9.89 0.75
N THR A 62 9.16 -9.68 1.19
CA THR A 62 7.94 -10.05 0.45
C THR A 62 7.10 -8.84 0.05
N GLY A 63 7.47 -7.63 0.48
CA GLY A 63 6.65 -6.45 0.33
C GLY A 63 7.32 -5.18 0.87
N LEU A 64 6.55 -4.10 0.95
CA LEU A 64 6.97 -2.83 1.55
C LEU A 64 7.11 -2.97 3.07
N SER A 65 8.26 -2.54 3.59
CA SER A 65 8.49 -2.39 5.03
C SER A 65 8.00 -1.02 5.48
N VAL A 66 6.98 -0.99 6.33
CA VAL A 66 6.41 0.25 6.89
C VAL A 66 6.24 0.09 8.39
N SER A 67 7.05 0.81 9.17
CA SER A 67 6.92 0.87 10.63
C SER A 67 6.34 2.20 11.10
N CYS A 68 6.53 3.27 10.33
CA CYS A 68 6.00 4.60 10.68
C CYS A 68 5.59 5.41 9.44
N LEU A 69 4.98 6.58 9.68
CA LEU A 69 4.57 7.50 8.60
C LEU A 69 5.75 7.90 7.71
N LYS A 70 6.95 8.06 8.28
CA LYS A 70 8.17 8.42 7.53
C LYS A 70 8.56 7.38 6.47
N ASP A 71 8.22 6.11 6.70
CA ASP A 71 8.45 5.03 5.72
C ASP A 71 7.36 5.01 4.64
N PHE A 72 6.16 5.48 4.98
CA PHE A 72 4.99 5.47 4.10
C PHE A 72 4.96 6.65 3.14
N GLU A 73 5.44 7.83 3.57
CA GLU A 73 5.44 9.06 2.76
C GLU A 73 6.18 8.93 1.42
N PRO A 74 7.40 8.37 1.35
CA PRO A 74 8.16 8.28 0.10
C PRO A 74 7.46 7.44 -0.97
N LEU A 75 6.56 6.53 -0.58
CA LEU A 75 5.78 5.72 -1.53
C LEU A 75 4.92 6.58 -2.47
N PHE A 76 4.57 7.79 -2.04
CA PHE A 76 3.74 8.72 -2.80
C PHE A 76 4.49 9.99 -3.20
N ASP A 77 5.82 9.99 -3.17
CA ASP A 77 6.61 11.15 -3.61
C ASP A 77 6.38 11.41 -5.11
N GLY A 78 5.99 12.65 -5.43
CA GLY A 78 5.57 13.05 -6.76
C GLY A 78 4.21 12.47 -7.23
N ILE A 79 3.44 11.83 -6.35
CA ILE A 79 2.15 11.22 -6.69
C ILE A 79 1.03 11.79 -5.82
N GLN A 80 0.10 12.48 -6.46
CA GLN A 80 -1.04 13.06 -5.78
C GLN A 80 -2.13 12.01 -5.54
N LEU A 81 -2.52 11.79 -4.28
CA LEU A 81 -3.43 10.72 -3.87
C LEU A 81 -4.84 10.82 -4.47
N ASP A 82 -5.33 12.02 -4.82
CA ASP A 82 -6.62 12.22 -5.48
C ASP A 82 -6.63 11.86 -6.97
N LYS A 83 -5.46 11.61 -7.57
CA LYS A 83 -5.30 11.24 -8.98
C LYS A 83 -5.17 9.75 -9.21
N ILE A 84 -5.01 8.97 -8.14
CA ILE A 84 -4.78 7.53 -8.22
C ILE A 84 -5.82 6.77 -7.43
N ASN A 85 -5.96 5.49 -7.76
CA ASN A 85 -6.72 4.56 -6.94
C ASN A 85 -5.76 3.66 -6.16
N THR A 86 -5.74 3.80 -4.83
CA THR A 86 -4.80 3.07 -3.97
C THR A 86 -5.49 1.90 -3.28
N SER A 87 -5.03 0.69 -3.58
CA SER A 87 -5.42 -0.54 -2.91
C SER A 87 -4.31 -0.97 -1.96
N MET A 88 -4.67 -1.40 -0.76
CA MET A 88 -3.70 -1.92 0.22
C MET A 88 -4.09 -3.34 0.61
N THR A 89 -3.21 -4.29 0.30
CA THR A 89 -3.36 -5.72 0.65
C THR A 89 -2.88 -5.93 2.08
N ILE A 90 -3.63 -5.39 3.04
CA ILE A 90 -3.30 -5.43 4.46
C ILE A 90 -4.54 -5.76 5.29
N ASN A 91 -4.38 -6.53 6.36
CA ASN A 91 -5.48 -6.97 7.21
C ASN A 91 -5.30 -6.48 8.64
N PHE A 92 -4.52 -7.16 9.48
CA PHE A 92 -4.45 -6.84 10.91
C PHE A 92 -4.12 -5.35 11.21
N PRO A 93 -3.06 -4.74 10.63
CA PRO A 93 -2.74 -3.33 10.84
C PRO A 93 -3.36 -2.39 9.80
N ALA A 94 -4.39 -2.84 9.07
CA ALA A 94 -5.04 -2.04 8.04
C ALA A 94 -5.55 -0.67 8.51
N PRO A 95 -6.16 -0.52 9.71
CA PRO A 95 -6.56 0.79 10.21
C PRO A 95 -5.38 1.77 10.41
N ILE A 96 -4.21 1.25 10.81
CA ILE A 96 -3.00 2.05 11.03
C ILE A 96 -2.49 2.60 9.69
N LEU A 97 -2.34 1.73 8.69
CA LEU A 97 -1.88 2.14 7.36
C LEU A 97 -2.90 3.03 6.63
N PHE A 98 -4.19 2.82 6.86
CA PHE A 98 -5.21 3.75 6.38
C PHE A 98 -5.05 5.13 7.03
N GLY A 99 -4.79 5.21 8.33
CA GLY A 99 -4.46 6.46 9.02
C GLY A 99 -3.21 7.14 8.44
N MET A 100 -2.17 6.37 8.09
CA MET A 100 -1.00 6.92 7.40
C MET A 100 -1.35 7.48 6.02
N CYS A 101 -2.21 6.80 5.26
CA CYS A 101 -2.72 7.31 3.97
C CYS A 101 -3.49 8.62 4.12
N LEU A 102 -4.33 8.74 5.14
CA LEU A 102 -5.04 10.00 5.45
C LEU A 102 -4.06 11.12 5.82
N ALA A 103 -3.03 10.84 6.61
CA ALA A 103 -2.01 11.81 6.97
C ALA A 103 -1.19 12.28 5.75
N VAL A 104 -0.86 11.38 4.82
CA VAL A 104 -0.22 11.76 3.54
C VAL A 104 -1.16 12.64 2.71
N ALA A 105 -2.46 12.32 2.64
CA ALA A 105 -3.44 13.12 1.93
C ALA A 105 -3.52 14.55 2.49
N GLU A 106 -3.56 14.71 3.82
CA GLU A 106 -3.53 16.02 4.47
C GLU A 106 -2.26 16.81 4.12
N LYS A 107 -1.08 16.17 4.15
CA LYS A 107 0.19 16.81 3.76
C LYS A 107 0.21 17.23 2.28
N GLN A 108 -0.53 16.52 1.43
CA GLN A 108 -0.72 16.86 0.02
C GLN A 108 -1.88 17.85 -0.22
N TRP A 109 -2.54 18.33 0.84
CA TRP A 109 -3.74 19.19 0.78
C TRP A 109 -4.92 18.55 0.02
N VAL A 110 -5.02 17.21 0.10
CA VAL A 110 -6.10 16.41 -0.48
C VAL A 110 -7.13 16.11 0.59
N ALA A 111 -8.38 16.54 0.36
CA ALA A 111 -9.50 16.20 1.23
C ALA A 111 -9.81 14.69 1.17
N TRP A 112 -10.18 14.10 2.31
CA TRP A 112 -10.38 12.65 2.43
C TRP A 112 -11.49 12.11 1.52
N ASP A 113 -12.49 12.92 1.17
CA ASP A 113 -13.58 12.58 0.24
C ASP A 113 -13.12 12.42 -1.22
N LYS A 114 -11.89 12.85 -1.54
CA LYS A 114 -11.27 12.67 -2.86
C LYS A 114 -10.45 11.40 -2.98
N LEU A 115 -10.21 10.70 -1.88
CA LEU A 115 -9.43 9.47 -1.89
C LEU A 115 -10.24 8.32 -2.49
N ALA A 116 -9.67 7.68 -3.51
CA ALA A 116 -10.23 6.48 -4.11
C ALA A 116 -9.34 5.29 -3.78
N GLY A 117 -9.92 4.20 -3.27
CA GLY A 117 -9.09 3.08 -2.88
C GLY A 117 -9.83 1.88 -2.34
N THR A 118 -9.08 0.90 -1.88
CA THR A 118 -9.60 -0.31 -1.24
C THR A 118 -8.67 -0.74 -0.12
N LEU A 119 -9.23 -0.99 1.05
CA LEU A 119 -8.54 -1.63 2.16
C LEU A 119 -9.05 -3.08 2.22
N LYS A 120 -8.16 -4.07 2.17
CA LYS A 120 -8.59 -5.48 2.17
C LYS A 120 -9.38 -5.83 3.43
N PHE A 121 -8.81 -5.52 4.60
CA PHE A 121 -9.40 -5.60 5.95
C PHE A 121 -10.45 -6.70 6.16
N ASP A 122 -10.17 -7.91 5.66
CA ASP A 122 -10.98 -9.10 5.89
C ASP A 122 -10.24 -9.95 6.90
N LEU A 123 -10.58 -9.79 8.18
CA LEU A 123 -9.95 -10.54 9.26
C LEU A 123 -10.43 -11.99 9.32
N LEU A 124 -11.68 -12.27 8.93
CA LEU A 124 -12.25 -13.62 9.02
C LEU A 124 -11.50 -14.61 8.13
N LYS A 125 -11.13 -14.20 6.91
CA LYS A 125 -10.35 -15.08 6.01
C LYS A 125 -8.92 -15.33 6.48
N GLU A 126 -8.34 -14.49 7.35
CA GLU A 126 -7.02 -14.78 7.95
C GLU A 126 -7.06 -16.01 8.86
N TYR A 127 -8.17 -16.21 9.58
CA TYR A 127 -8.39 -17.39 10.41
C TYR A 127 -8.84 -18.61 9.58
N GLY A 128 -9.62 -18.39 8.52
CA GLY A 128 -10.22 -19.48 7.74
C GLY A 128 -9.35 -20.06 6.62
N GLY A 129 -8.32 -19.36 6.15
CA GLY A 129 -7.59 -19.79 4.95
C GLY A 129 -6.09 -19.46 4.88
N LEU A 130 -5.52 -18.72 5.85
CA LEU A 130 -4.09 -18.38 5.84
C LEU A 130 -3.26 -19.15 6.88
N ASN A 131 -3.89 -19.79 7.87
CA ASN A 131 -3.20 -20.54 8.95
C ASN A 131 -3.83 -21.92 9.25
N ALA A 132 -4.67 -22.44 8.34
CA ALA A 132 -5.27 -23.77 8.41
C ALA A 132 -4.59 -24.73 7.43
#